data_AF-A0A966F650-F1
#
_entry.id   AF-A0A966F650-F1
#
_cell.length_a   1.000
_cell.length_b   1.000
_cell.length_c   1.000
_cell.angle_alpha   90.00
_cell.angle_beta   90.00
_cell.angle_gamma   90.00
#
_symmetry.space_group_name_H-M   'P 1'
#
loop_
_entity.id
_entity.type
_entity.pdbx_description
1 polymer ?
#
loop_
_entity_poly.entity_id
_entity_poly.type
_entity_poly.pdbx_seq_one_letter_code
_entity_poly.pdbx_strand_id
1 'polypeptide(L)'
;MKKEKGFTLIEMLIVVATIGLLASVVLVGLGSFRSRGRDARRVADLRGVQNSLELYYLKNNNYPEANSWSDLRSALIGAAIGITIVPNDPFSGSASQSYSYGYSSDK
;
A
#
# COMPACT_ATOMS: atom_id res chain seq x y z
N MET A 1 -50.89 24.09 -13.25
CA MET A 1 -49.97 24.22 -12.10
C MET A 1 -49.57 22.82 -11.65
N LYS A 2 -48.31 22.42 -11.82
CA LYS A 2 -47.82 21.13 -11.31
C LYS A 2 -47.59 21.27 -9.81
N LYS A 3 -48.17 20.37 -9.01
CA LYS A 3 -47.89 20.30 -7.56
C LYS A 3 -46.54 19.61 -7.40
N GLU A 4 -45.52 20.37 -7.00
CA GLU A 4 -44.25 19.84 -6.50
C GLU A 4 -44.56 19.05 -5.21
N LYS A 5 -44.26 17.76 -5.20
CA LYS A 5 -44.37 16.92 -3.99
C LYS A 5 -43.09 17.12 -3.17
N GLY A 6 -43.22 17.75 -2.01
CA GLY A 6 -42.13 17.82 -1.03
C GLY A 6 -41.94 16.49 -0.31
N PHE A 7 -40.71 16.24 0.15
CA PHE A 7 -40.38 15.10 1.00
C PHE A 7 -41.08 15.19 2.36
N THR A 8 -41.52 14.05 2.89
CA THR A 8 -42.05 13.93 4.24
C THR A 8 -40.94 13.74 5.27
N LEU A 9 -41.18 14.16 6.51
CA LEU A 9 -40.23 13.97 7.62
C LEU A 9 -39.95 12.49 7.89
N ILE A 10 -40.98 11.63 7.74
CA ILE A 10 -40.83 10.20 7.95
C ILE A 10 -39.98 9.53 6.86
N GLU A 11 -40.05 10.02 5.62
CA GLU A 11 -39.17 9.55 4.54
C GLU A 11 -37.71 9.86 4.87
N MET A 12 -37.41 11.07 5.35
CA MET A 12 -36.03 11.40 5.74
C MET A 12 -35.58 10.64 7.00
N LEU A 13 -36.47 10.37 7.94
CA LEU A 13 -36.17 9.57 9.14
C LEU A 13 -35.74 8.14 8.79
N ILE A 14 -36.51 7.47 7.93
CA ILE A 14 -36.21 6.09 7.53
C ILE A 14 -34.89 6.04 6.73
N VAL A 15 -34.62 7.04 5.88
CA VAL A 15 -33.39 7.10 5.09
C VAL A 15 -32.15 7.22 5.98
N VAL A 16 -32.13 8.14 6.94
CA VAL A 16 -30.95 8.26 7.82
C VAL A 16 -30.79 7.07 8.76
N ALA A 17 -31.90 6.46 9.19
CA ALA A 17 -31.88 5.25 10.01
C ALA A 17 -31.28 4.05 9.25
N THR A 18 -31.69 3.85 7.99
CA THR A 18 -31.17 2.77 7.14
C THR A 18 -29.70 3.01 6.75
N ILE A 19 -29.30 4.24 6.44
CA ILE A 19 -27.89 4.59 6.19
C ILE A 19 -27.03 4.33 7.43
N GLY A 20 -27.50 4.71 8.63
CA GLY A 20 -26.80 4.47 9.89
C GLY A 20 -26.61 2.98 10.18
N LEU A 21 -27.65 2.17 9.94
CA LEU A 21 -27.57 0.71 10.07
C LEU A 21 -26.51 0.13 9.13
N LEU A 22 -26.56 0.45 7.83
CA LEU A 22 -25.61 -0.07 6.84
C LEU A 22 -24.17 0.39 7.13
N ALA A 23 -23.99 1.66 7.52
CA ALA A 23 -22.68 2.20 7.86
C ALA A 23 -22.03 1.47 9.04
N SER A 24 -22.81 1.08 10.05
CA SER A 24 -22.29 0.37 11.23
C SER A 24 -21.63 -0.97 10.89
N VAL A 25 -22.20 -1.73 9.94
CA VAL A 25 -21.70 -3.04 9.51
C VAL A 25 -20.41 -2.91 8.69
N VAL A 26 -20.34 -1.91 7.82
CA VAL A 26 -19.18 -1.68 6.93
C VAL A 26 -17.92 -1.33 7.72
N LEU A 27 -18.06 -0.57 8.81
CA LEU A 27 -16.93 -0.12 9.64
C LEU A 27 -16.16 -1.26 10.31
N VAL A 28 -16.84 -2.34 10.72
CA VAL A 28 -16.22 -3.49 11.40
C VAL A 28 -15.20 -4.21 10.50
N GLY A 29 -15.42 -4.25 9.18
CA GLY A 29 -14.53 -4.93 8.24
C GLY A 29 -13.37 -4.07 7.72
N LEU A 30 -13.50 -2.73 7.75
CA LEU A 30 -12.61 -1.79 7.06
C LEU A 30 -11.15 -1.90 7.50
N GLY A 31 -10.87 -2.19 8.77
CA GLY A 31 -9.50 -2.37 9.28
C GLY A 31 -8.77 -3.53 8.60
N SER A 32 -9.42 -4.70 8.52
CA SER A 32 -8.86 -5.90 7.89
C SER A 32 -8.69 -5.74 6.38
N PHE A 33 -9.63 -5.09 5.70
CA PHE A 33 -9.50 -4.79 4.26
C PHE A 33 -8.31 -3.86 3.97
N ARG A 34 -8.11 -2.82 4.79
CA ARG A 34 -6.95 -1.94 4.66
C ARG A 34 -5.63 -2.68 4.89
N SER A 35 -5.57 -3.58 5.87
CA SER A 35 -4.37 -4.39 6.11
C SER A 35 -4.04 -5.29 4.93
N ARG A 36 -5.01 -6.06 4.46
CA ARG A 36 -4.84 -6.93 3.29
C ARG A 36 -4.44 -6.16 2.03
N GLY A 37 -4.99 -4.96 1.83
CA GLY A 37 -4.58 -4.07 0.74
C GLY A 37 -3.12 -3.63 0.83
N ARG A 38 -2.63 -3.30 2.03
CA ARG A 38 -1.21 -2.98 2.25
C ARG A 38 -0.33 -4.20 2.01
N ASP A 39 -0.71 -5.38 2.49
CA ASP A 39 0.07 -6.60 2.33
C ASP A 39 0.17 -7.01 0.86
N ALA A 40 -0.94 -6.94 0.11
CA ALA A 40 -0.95 -7.17 -1.34
C ALA A 40 -0.04 -6.19 -2.08
N ARG A 41 -0.04 -4.91 -1.68
CA ARG A 41 0.86 -3.90 -2.24
C ARG A 41 2.33 -4.23 -1.98
N ARG A 42 2.68 -4.62 -0.74
CA ARG A 42 4.06 -5.01 -0.38
C ARG A 42 4.55 -6.19 -1.21
N VAL A 43 3.72 -7.21 -1.40
CA VAL A 43 4.09 -8.37 -2.23
C VAL A 43 4.35 -7.95 -3.68
N ALA A 44 3.52 -7.07 -4.24
CA ALA A 44 3.74 -6.54 -5.58
C ALA A 44 5.03 -5.70 -5.67
N ASP A 45 5.29 -4.88 -4.65
CA ASP A 45 6.48 -4.04 -4.57
C ASP A 45 7.77 -4.87 -4.47
N LEU A 46 7.79 -5.94 -3.65
CA LEU A 46 8.93 -6.87 -3.54
C LEU A 46 9.22 -7.58 -4.87
N ARG A 47 8.19 -8.00 -5.60
CA ARG A 47 8.36 -8.58 -6.94
C ARG A 47 8.96 -7.56 -7.92
N GLY A 48 8.54 -6.30 -7.83
CA GLY A 48 9.13 -5.22 -8.62
C GLY A 48 10.62 -5.07 -8.34
N VAL A 49 11.01 -5.08 -7.07
CA VAL A 49 12.43 -4.98 -6.64
C VAL A 49 13.23 -6.20 -7.10
N GLN A 50 12.69 -7.41 -6.97
CA GLN A 50 13.32 -8.62 -7.47
C GLN A 50 13.63 -8.52 -8.97
N ASN A 51 12.64 -8.16 -9.79
CA ASN A 51 12.84 -7.98 -11.23
C ASN A 51 13.91 -6.91 -11.52
N SER A 52 13.94 -5.86 -10.71
CA SER A 52 14.94 -4.79 -10.82
C SER A 52 16.36 -5.31 -10.58
N LEU A 53 16.53 -6.16 -9.57
CA LEU A 53 17.81 -6.79 -9.24
C LEU A 53 18.26 -7.76 -10.32
N GLU A 54 17.33 -8.54 -10.89
CA GLU A 54 17.62 -9.44 -12.01
C GLU A 54 18.08 -8.65 -13.24
N LEU A 55 17.40 -7.54 -13.59
CA LEU A 55 17.83 -6.66 -14.68
C LEU A 55 19.19 -6.01 -14.41
N TYR A 56 19.47 -5.61 -13.16
CA TYR A 56 20.77 -5.10 -12.77
C TYR A 56 21.85 -6.17 -12.98
N TYR A 57 21.61 -7.40 -12.53
CA TYR A 57 22.55 -8.50 -12.71
C TYR A 57 22.82 -8.80 -14.18
N LEU A 58 21.78 -8.85 -15.02
CA LEU A 58 21.92 -9.05 -16.46
C LEU A 58 22.78 -7.96 -17.14
N LYS A 59 22.77 -6.75 -16.60
CA LYS A 59 23.55 -5.62 -17.13
C LYS A 59 24.98 -5.57 -16.58
N ASN A 60 25.14 -5.81 -15.29
CA ASN A 60 26.38 -5.53 -14.56
C ASN A 60 27.16 -6.81 -14.17
N ASN A 61 26.62 -8.00 -14.45
CA ASN A 61 27.15 -9.32 -14.05
C ASN A 61 27.39 -9.48 -12.53
N ASN A 62 26.80 -8.59 -11.72
CA ASN A 62 26.85 -8.65 -10.27
C ASN A 62 25.59 -8.02 -9.70
N TYR A 63 25.23 -8.35 -8.46
CA TYR A 63 24.17 -7.64 -7.74
C TYR A 63 24.68 -6.30 -7.18
N PRO A 64 23.80 -5.31 -6.98
CA PRO A 64 24.21 -4.03 -6.42
C PRO A 64 24.64 -4.22 -4.95
N GLU A 65 25.84 -3.75 -4.63
CA GLU A 65 26.30 -3.63 -3.25
C GLU A 65 25.59 -2.42 -2.61
N ALA A 66 24.66 -2.69 -1.70
CA ALA A 66 23.89 -1.66 -1.02
C ALA A 66 23.81 -1.95 0.47
N ASN A 67 24.19 -0.97 1.29
CA ASN A 67 24.14 -1.06 2.75
C ASN A 67 22.84 -0.49 3.33
N SER A 68 22.04 0.18 2.49
CA SER A 68 20.77 0.78 2.87
C SER A 68 19.77 0.77 1.70
N TRP A 69 18.49 0.99 1.99
CA TRP A 69 17.45 1.10 0.97
C TRP A 69 17.69 2.27 0.00
N SER A 70 18.23 3.38 0.49
CA SER A 70 18.60 4.53 -0.34
C SER A 70 19.74 4.22 -1.30
N ASP A 71 20.74 3.45 -0.84
CA ASP A 71 21.87 3.05 -1.68
C ASP A 71 21.40 2.11 -2.79
N LEU A 72 20.56 1.15 -2.44
CA LEU A 72 19.96 0.21 -3.38
C LEU A 72 19.18 0.95 -4.47
N ARG A 73 18.33 1.89 -4.06
CA ARG A 73 17.55 2.73 -4.98
C ARG A 73 18.47 3.53 -5.92
N SER A 74 19.55 4.09 -5.39
CA SER A 74 20.50 4.88 -6.17
C SER A 74 21.25 4.01 -7.17
N ALA A 75 21.67 2.80 -6.78
CA ALA A 75 22.33 1.84 -7.65
C ALA A 75 21.41 1.35 -8.78
N LEU A 76 20.15 1.03 -8.49
CA LEU A 76 19.17 0.57 -9.47
C LEU A 76 18.81 1.66 -10.49
N ILE A 77 18.58 2.90 -10.03
CA ILE A 77 18.29 4.03 -10.92
C ILE A 77 19.53 4.39 -11.75
N GLY A 78 20.70 4.45 -11.11
CA GLY A 78 21.98 4.78 -11.77
C GLY A 78 22.41 3.73 -12.80
N ALA A 79 21.99 2.48 -12.63
CA ALA A 79 22.22 1.42 -13.62
C ALA A 79 21.41 1.61 -14.91
N ALA A 80 20.53 2.61 -15.02
CA ALA A 80 19.78 2.91 -16.25
C ALA A 80 19.09 1.67 -16.86
N ILE A 81 18.50 0.84 -16.00
CA ILE A 81 17.74 -0.39 -16.35
C ILE A 81 16.26 -0.11 -16.62
N GLY A 82 15.89 1.16 -16.87
CA GLY A 82 14.51 1.57 -17.15
C GLY A 82 13.63 1.76 -15.91
N ILE A 83 14.23 1.79 -14.71
CA ILE A 83 13.51 1.93 -13.43
C ILE A 83 13.75 3.32 -12.86
N THR A 84 12.66 4.05 -12.63
CA THR A 84 12.70 5.45 -12.15
C THR A 84 12.26 5.59 -10.70
N ILE A 85 11.55 4.60 -10.15
CA ILE A 85 11.14 4.55 -8.75
C ILE A 85 11.27 3.13 -8.21
N VAL A 86 11.83 3.04 -7.01
CA VAL A 86 11.79 1.83 -6.19
C VAL A 86 10.76 2.10 -5.10
N PRO A 87 9.85 1.15 -4.80
CA PRO A 87 8.81 1.38 -3.81
C PRO A 87 9.37 1.85 -2.46
N ASN A 88 8.70 2.79 -1.81
CA ASN A 88 9.03 3.13 -0.42
C ASN A 88 8.25 2.21 0.53
N ASP A 89 8.85 1.87 1.66
CA ASP A 89 8.14 1.21 2.75
C ASP A 89 6.91 2.06 3.13
N PRO A 90 5.69 1.47 3.24
CA PRO A 90 4.49 2.16 3.70
C PRO A 90 4.61 2.89 5.05
N PHE A 91 5.64 2.63 5.86
CA PHE A 91 5.91 3.35 7.12
C PHE A 91 7.03 4.39 7.07
N SER A 92 7.60 4.69 5.90
CA SER A 92 8.75 5.59 5.74
C SER A 92 8.51 7.06 6.16
N GLY A 93 7.31 7.41 6.62
CA GLY A 93 6.95 8.71 7.19
C GLY A 93 6.59 8.70 8.68
N SER A 94 6.70 7.56 9.36
CA SER A 94 6.46 7.43 10.81
C SER A 94 7.76 7.08 11.52
N ALA A 95 8.40 8.07 12.15
CA ALA A 95 9.65 7.92 12.90
C ALA A 95 9.60 6.87 14.04
N SER A 96 8.40 6.37 14.39
CA SER A 96 8.18 5.39 15.46
C SER A 96 7.93 3.95 14.98
N GLN A 97 7.89 3.69 13.66
CA GLN A 97 7.61 2.36 13.11
C GLN A 97 8.64 2.00 12.04
N SER A 98 9.85 1.68 12.49
CA SER A 98 10.86 1.02 11.64
C SER A 98 10.50 -0.46 11.52
N TYR A 99 10.16 -0.93 10.32
CA TYR A 99 10.00 -2.36 10.08
C TYR A 99 11.39 -3.00 9.98
N SER A 100 11.83 -3.66 11.05
CA SER A 100 13.05 -4.47 11.03
C SER A 100 12.69 -5.83 10.43
N TYR A 101 13.20 -6.12 9.23
CA TYR A 101 13.24 -7.50 8.74
C TYR A 101 14.38 -8.22 9.48
N GLY A 102 14.05 -8.85 10.61
CA GLY A 102 14.96 -9.73 11.32
C GLY A 102 14.85 -11.16 10.79
N TYR A 103 15.97 -11.75 10.39
CA TYR A 103 16.08 -13.20 10.30
C TYR A 103 16.51 -13.70 11.69
N SER A 104 15.61 -14.38 12.41
CA SER A 104 16.01 -15.18 13.57
C SER A 104 16.53 -16.51 13.04
N SER A 105 17.85 -16.66 12.98
CA SER A 105 18.42 -18.00 12.84
C SER A 105 18.24 -18.71 14.18
N ASP A 106 17.17 -19.51 14.30
CA ASP A 106 17.05 -20.44 15.42
C ASP A 106 18.30 -21.34 15.45
N LYS A 107 18.94 -21.38 16.62
CA LYS A 107 19.78 -22.50 17.05
C LYS A 107 19.10 -23.14 18.24
#